data_AF-A0A7X6PCB5-F1
#
_entry.id   AF-A0A7X6PCB5-F1
#
_cell.length_a   1.000
_cell.length_b   1.000
_cell.length_c   1.000
_cell.angle_alpha   90.00
_cell.angle_beta   90.00
_cell.angle_gamma   90.00
#
_symmetry.space_group_name_H-M   'P 1'
#
loop_
_entity.id
_entity.type
_entity.pdbx_description
1 polymer ?
#
loop_
_entity_poly.entity_id
_entity_poly.type
_entity_poly.pdbx_seq_one_letter_code
_entity_poly.pdbx_strand_id
1 'polypeptide(L)'
;MERQNGKKGLGKIVKLLKPKIIDLYIIRKFLGTFLFSLALILAIAVVFDLSEKLDNFMEHEAPWQAVVFDYYFNFIPFFATLFAPLFVFIAVIFFTSRMAVNTEIIAILNSGMSFHRMMWPYFLSSFVIAGVIFYLANFVIPHSNLVRLDFEDKYYRPRGRRVNIENVHRQVNRNVYVYIESFSP
;
A
#
# COMPACT_ATOMS: atom_id res chain seq x y z
N MET A 1 11.15 -34.04 38.61
CA MET A 1 9.86 -34.21 37.93
C MET A 1 9.40 -32.86 37.38
N GLU A 2 9.81 -32.43 36.16
CA GLU A 2 9.32 -31.12 35.64
C GLU A 2 9.62 -30.87 34.13
N ARG A 3 9.45 -31.87 33.24
CA ARG A 3 9.76 -31.72 31.80
C ARG A 3 8.62 -32.07 30.85
N GLN A 4 7.36 -31.77 31.19
CA GLN A 4 6.20 -32.03 30.30
C GLN A 4 5.25 -30.85 30.05
N ASN A 5 5.57 -29.61 30.46
CA ASN A 5 4.64 -28.47 30.29
C ASN A 5 4.79 -27.70 28.95
N GLY A 6 5.93 -27.82 28.25
CA GLY A 6 6.20 -27.06 27.01
C GLY A 6 5.38 -27.50 25.79
N LYS A 7 5.08 -28.81 25.66
CA LYS A 7 4.34 -29.35 24.49
C LYS A 7 2.83 -29.09 24.54
N LYS A 8 2.25 -28.90 25.74
CA LYS A 8 0.82 -28.56 25.92
C LYS A 8 0.51 -27.09 25.61
N GLY A 9 1.50 -26.19 25.75
CA GLY A 9 1.37 -24.77 25.44
C GLY A 9 1.25 -24.50 23.93
N LEU A 10 2.17 -25.03 23.13
CA LEU A 10 2.18 -24.86 21.67
C LEU A 10 0.90 -25.39 21.00
N GLY A 11 0.41 -26.57 21.42
CA GLY A 11 -0.83 -27.13 20.90
C GLY A 11 -2.07 -26.29 21.22
N LYS A 12 -2.14 -25.68 22.42
CA LYS A 12 -3.21 -24.74 22.79
C LYS A 12 -3.15 -23.45 21.99
N ILE A 13 -1.96 -22.91 21.76
CA ILE A 13 -1.74 -21.70 20.95
C ILE A 13 -2.21 -21.95 19.51
N VAL A 14 -1.78 -23.05 18.88
CA VAL A 14 -2.21 -23.40 17.51
C VAL A 14 -3.71 -23.64 17.41
N LYS A 15 -4.33 -24.23 18.44
CA LYS A 15 -5.79 -24.41 18.49
C LYS A 15 -6.54 -23.08 18.67
N LEU A 16 -5.96 -22.14 19.41
CA LEU A 16 -6.42 -20.76 19.46
C LEU A 16 -6.33 -20.15 18.06
N LEU A 17 -5.19 -20.25 17.38
CA LEU A 17 -4.92 -19.61 16.09
C LEU A 17 -5.79 -20.07 14.91
N LYS A 18 -6.51 -21.21 15.02
CA LYS A 18 -7.43 -21.65 13.95
C LYS A 18 -8.54 -20.61 13.71
N PRO A 19 -8.73 -20.12 12.48
CA PRO A 19 -9.78 -19.17 12.16
C PRO A 19 -11.16 -19.80 12.35
N LYS A 20 -12.03 -19.10 13.08
CA LYS A 20 -13.44 -19.42 13.28
C LYS A 20 -14.31 -18.58 12.34
N ILE A 21 -15.61 -18.89 12.32
CA ILE A 21 -16.61 -18.19 11.50
C ILE A 21 -16.62 -16.68 11.83
N ILE A 22 -16.55 -16.33 13.12
CA ILE A 22 -16.48 -14.93 13.58
C ILE A 22 -15.18 -14.25 13.09
N ASP A 23 -14.06 -14.96 13.09
CA ASP A 23 -12.79 -14.42 12.61
C ASP A 23 -12.87 -14.09 11.12
N LEU A 24 -13.40 -15.03 10.30
CA LEU A 24 -13.61 -14.82 8.86
C LEU A 24 -14.59 -13.68 8.56
N TYR A 25 -15.60 -13.52 9.41
CA TYR A 25 -16.56 -12.41 9.30
C TYR A 25 -15.89 -11.05 9.55
N ILE A 26 -15.12 -10.94 10.64
CA ILE A 26 -14.37 -9.71 10.98
C ILE A 26 -13.35 -9.40 9.88
N ILE A 27 -12.58 -10.39 9.43
CA ILE A 27 -11.58 -10.25 8.35
C ILE A 27 -12.24 -9.76 7.06
N ARG A 28 -13.35 -10.40 6.63
CA ARG A 28 -14.04 -10.00 5.40
C ARG A 28 -14.60 -8.59 5.47
N LYS A 29 -15.24 -8.21 6.58
CA LYS A 29 -15.78 -6.86 6.72
C LYS A 29 -14.67 -5.82 6.82
N PHE A 30 -13.59 -6.10 7.54
CA PHE A 30 -12.46 -5.18 7.66
C PHE A 30 -11.72 -5.01 6.33
N LEU A 31 -11.27 -6.09 5.69
CA LEU A 31 -10.59 -6.03 4.39
C LEU A 31 -11.49 -5.49 3.30
N GLY A 32 -12.77 -5.84 3.30
CA GLY A 32 -13.75 -5.29 2.36
C GLY A 32 -13.91 -3.78 2.51
N THR A 33 -13.99 -3.28 3.75
CA THR A 33 -14.04 -1.84 4.05
C THR A 33 -12.75 -1.15 3.61
N PHE A 34 -11.59 -1.71 3.95
CA PHE A 34 -10.29 -1.19 3.55
C PHE A 34 -10.16 -1.08 2.03
N LEU A 35 -10.41 -2.17 1.30
CA LEU A 35 -10.28 -2.20 -0.15
C LEU A 35 -11.28 -1.27 -0.82
N PHE A 36 -12.52 -1.20 -0.33
CA PHE A 36 -13.54 -0.31 -0.87
C PHE A 36 -13.16 1.15 -0.70
N SER A 37 -12.77 1.57 0.52
CA SER A 37 -12.38 2.94 0.80
C SER A 37 -11.09 3.32 0.05
N LEU A 38 -10.12 2.39 -0.04
CA LEU A 38 -8.89 2.60 -0.81
C LEU A 38 -9.18 2.73 -2.31
N ALA A 39 -10.03 1.89 -2.88
CA ALA A 39 -10.42 1.97 -4.29
C ALA A 39 -11.12 3.30 -4.60
N LEU A 40 -11.99 3.78 -3.70
CA LEU A 40 -12.69 5.05 -3.87
C LEU A 40 -11.71 6.23 -3.95
N ILE A 41 -10.75 6.31 -3.02
CA ILE A 41 -9.77 7.41 -3.06
C ILE A 41 -8.82 7.29 -4.25
N LEU A 42 -8.47 6.07 -4.67
CA LEU A 42 -7.62 5.86 -5.84
C LEU A 42 -8.32 6.27 -7.13
N ALA A 43 -9.62 5.99 -7.25
CA ALA A 43 -10.41 6.48 -8.38
C ALA A 43 -10.41 8.01 -8.45
N ILE A 44 -10.59 8.68 -7.30
CA ILE A 44 -10.49 10.14 -7.21
C ILE A 44 -9.09 10.61 -7.62
N ALA A 45 -8.03 9.99 -7.09
CA ALA A 45 -6.65 10.35 -7.41
C ALA A 45 -6.33 10.22 -8.91
N VAL A 46 -6.81 9.14 -9.55
CA VAL A 46 -6.66 8.93 -10.99
C VAL A 46 -7.39 9.99 -11.80
N VAL A 47 -8.63 10.34 -11.43
CA VAL A 47 -9.39 11.39 -12.13
C VAL A 47 -8.72 12.75 -12.00
N PHE A 48 -8.22 13.10 -10.81
CA PHE A 48 -7.49 14.35 -10.60
C PHE A 48 -6.20 14.40 -11.44
N ASP A 49 -5.37 13.35 -11.39
CA ASP A 49 -4.12 13.30 -12.16
C ASP A 49 -4.38 13.34 -13.66
N LEU A 50 -5.44 12.66 -14.12
CA LEU A 50 -5.87 12.71 -15.51
C LEU A 50 -6.30 14.11 -15.92
N SER A 51 -7.13 14.77 -15.12
CA SER A 51 -7.60 16.12 -15.42
C SER A 51 -6.48 17.14 -15.46
N GLU A 52 -5.43 16.98 -14.66
CA GLU A 52 -4.26 17.87 -14.67
C GLU A 52 -3.37 17.66 -15.90
N LYS A 53 -3.27 16.42 -16.39
CA LYS A 53 -2.33 16.03 -17.45
C LYS A 53 -2.96 15.86 -18.82
N LEU A 54 -4.30 15.93 -18.92
CA LEU A 54 -5.03 15.66 -20.15
C LEU A 54 -4.56 16.52 -21.31
N ASP A 55 -4.42 17.83 -21.10
CA ASP A 55 -3.98 18.77 -22.13
C ASP A 55 -2.58 18.43 -22.64
N ASN A 56 -1.64 18.12 -21.73
CA ASN A 56 -0.28 17.74 -22.09
C ASN A 56 -0.23 16.41 -22.88
N PHE A 57 -1.04 15.42 -22.51
CA PHE A 57 -1.12 14.15 -23.22
C PHE A 57 -1.72 14.30 -24.63
N MET A 58 -2.67 15.22 -24.80
CA MET A 58 -3.24 15.55 -26.10
C MET A 58 -2.24 16.30 -26.99
N GLU A 59 -1.49 17.25 -26.42
CA GLU A 59 -0.46 18.01 -27.15
C GLU A 59 0.71 17.15 -27.65
N HIS A 60 1.08 16.10 -26.91
CA HIS A 60 2.19 15.20 -27.27
C HIS A 60 1.75 13.90 -27.94
N GLU A 61 0.49 13.82 -28.42
CA GLU A 61 -0.10 12.67 -29.11
C GLU A 61 0.13 11.32 -28.38
N ALA A 62 -0.01 11.32 -27.06
CA ALA A 62 0.23 10.12 -26.26
C ALA A 62 -0.81 9.03 -26.61
N PRO A 63 -0.39 7.81 -27.00
CA PRO A 63 -1.32 6.72 -27.28
C PRO A 63 -2.14 6.40 -26.03
N TRP A 64 -3.47 6.36 -26.16
CA TRP A 64 -4.36 6.11 -25.02
C TRP A 64 -4.08 4.78 -24.30
N GLN A 65 -3.64 3.77 -25.05
CA GLN A 65 -3.21 2.49 -24.48
C GLN A 65 -1.98 2.65 -23.57
N ALA A 66 -1.00 3.46 -23.96
CA ALA A 66 0.19 3.73 -23.16
C ALA A 66 -0.16 4.55 -21.90
N VAL A 67 -1.07 5.53 -22.02
CA VAL A 67 -1.58 6.28 -20.86
C VAL A 67 -2.22 5.35 -19.82
N VAL A 68 -3.04 4.39 -20.25
CA VAL A 68 -3.73 3.48 -19.32
C VAL A 68 -2.79 2.42 -18.74
N PHE A 69 -2.03 1.73 -19.59
CA PHE A 69 -1.24 0.56 -19.18
C PHE A 69 0.18 0.91 -18.71
N ASP A 70 0.87 1.88 -19.32
CA ASP A 70 2.23 2.22 -18.94
C ASP A 70 2.25 3.22 -17.79
N TYR A 71 1.26 4.11 -17.75
CA TYR A 71 1.20 5.15 -16.74
C TYR A 71 0.26 4.81 -15.58
N TYR A 72 -1.06 4.67 -15.79
CA TYR A 72 -2.00 4.49 -14.67
C TYR A 72 -1.90 3.14 -13.96
N PHE A 73 -1.57 2.06 -14.67
CA PHE A 73 -1.33 0.76 -14.03
C PHE A 73 -0.13 0.81 -13.07
N ASN A 74 0.89 1.60 -13.39
CA ASN A 74 2.07 1.81 -12.53
C ASN A 74 1.85 2.89 -11.45
N PHE A 75 0.93 3.82 -11.70
CA PHE A 75 0.48 4.83 -10.73
C PHE A 75 -0.26 4.20 -9.54
N ILE A 76 -1.18 3.27 -9.80
CA ILE A 76 -2.06 2.68 -8.77
C ILE A 76 -1.28 2.03 -7.62
N PRO A 77 -0.29 1.13 -7.83
CA PRO A 77 0.47 0.50 -6.75
C PRO A 77 1.20 1.50 -5.84
N PHE A 78 1.74 2.57 -6.44
CA PHE A 78 2.42 3.62 -5.69
C PHE A 78 1.46 4.37 -4.77
N PHE A 79 0.35 4.89 -5.32
CA PHE A 79 -0.63 5.64 -4.53
C PHE A 79 -1.40 4.74 -3.56
N ALA A 80 -1.64 3.48 -3.91
CA ALA A 80 -2.24 2.50 -2.99
C ALA A 80 -1.36 2.30 -1.77
N THR A 81 -0.04 2.16 -1.95
CA THR A 81 0.92 2.02 -0.86
C THR A 81 1.03 3.30 -0.02
N LEU A 82 1.00 4.46 -0.68
CA LEU A 82 1.04 5.77 -0.01
C LEU A 82 -0.17 6.00 0.89
N PHE A 83 -1.38 5.69 0.40
CA PHE A 83 -2.62 5.92 1.15
C PHE A 83 -2.98 4.78 2.12
N ALA A 84 -2.43 3.57 1.93
CA ALA A 84 -2.82 2.41 2.72
C ALA A 84 -2.78 2.64 4.25
N PRO A 85 -1.75 3.27 4.88
CA PRO A 85 -1.73 3.45 6.33
C PRO A 85 -2.93 4.26 6.85
N LEU A 86 -3.29 5.33 6.15
CA LEU A 86 -4.45 6.16 6.48
C LEU A 86 -5.75 5.37 6.34
N PHE A 87 -5.89 4.64 5.23
CA PHE A 87 -7.12 3.88 4.94
C PHE A 87 -7.27 2.63 5.81
N VAL A 88 -6.18 2.00 6.24
CA VAL A 88 -6.20 0.95 7.27
C VAL A 88 -6.82 1.51 8.55
N PHE A 89 -6.35 2.68 9.00
CA PHE A 89 -6.87 3.32 10.22
C PHE A 89 -8.36 3.64 10.11
N ILE A 90 -8.77 4.29 9.01
CA ILE A 90 -10.18 4.62 8.75
C ILE A 90 -11.04 3.36 8.69
N ALA A 91 -10.58 2.31 7.99
CA ALA A 91 -11.31 1.07 7.85
C ALA A 91 -11.50 0.35 9.19
N VAL A 92 -10.46 0.30 10.04
CA VAL A 92 -10.58 -0.29 11.39
C VAL A 92 -11.62 0.46 12.19
N ILE A 93 -11.55 1.80 12.25
CA ILE A 93 -12.48 2.61 13.04
C ILE A 93 -13.90 2.44 12.53
N PHE A 94 -14.11 2.61 11.22
CA PHE A 94 -15.43 2.59 10.63
C PHE A 94 -16.12 1.24 10.82
N PHE A 95 -15.42 0.16 10.51
CA PHE A 95 -15.97 -1.18 10.64
C PHE A 95 -16.24 -1.54 12.11
N THR A 96 -15.29 -1.25 13.01
CA THR A 96 -15.45 -1.53 14.44
C THR A 96 -16.61 -0.73 15.03
N SER A 97 -16.73 0.55 14.66
CA SER A 97 -17.86 1.40 15.05
C SER A 97 -19.20 0.82 14.60
N ARG A 98 -19.27 0.34 13.35
CA ARG A 98 -20.49 -0.29 12.82
C ARG A 98 -20.86 -1.57 13.58
N MET A 99 -19.89 -2.41 13.95
CA MET A 99 -20.14 -3.57 14.81
C MET A 99 -20.62 -3.19 16.20
N ALA A 100 -20.09 -2.10 16.77
CA ALA A 100 -20.50 -1.60 18.07
C ALA A 100 -21.95 -1.10 18.06
N VAL A 101 -22.32 -0.29 17.06
CA VAL A 101 -23.69 0.23 16.86
C VAL A 101 -24.71 -0.89 16.69
N ASN A 102 -24.34 -1.94 15.95
CA ASN A 102 -25.19 -3.11 15.75
C ASN A 102 -25.20 -4.06 16.97
N THR A 103 -24.56 -3.69 18.08
CA THR A 103 -24.39 -4.52 19.29
C THR A 103 -23.70 -5.88 19.07
N GLU A 104 -23.05 -6.07 17.92
CA GLU A 104 -22.34 -7.31 17.57
C GLU A 104 -21.17 -7.57 18.53
N ILE A 105 -20.43 -6.52 18.93
CA ILE A 105 -19.31 -6.65 19.88
C ILE A 105 -19.79 -7.11 21.25
N ILE A 106 -20.89 -6.54 21.74
CA ILE A 106 -21.47 -6.88 23.05
C ILE A 106 -21.93 -8.34 23.05
N ALA A 107 -22.61 -8.77 21.98
CA ALA A 107 -23.05 -10.16 21.82
C ALA A 107 -21.86 -11.14 21.79
N ILE A 108 -20.79 -10.81 21.07
CA ILE A 108 -19.56 -11.63 21.01
C ILE A 108 -18.93 -11.78 22.41
N LEU A 109 -18.80 -10.68 23.16
CA LEU A 109 -18.21 -10.72 24.50
C LEU A 109 -19.09 -11.50 25.49
N ASN A 110 -20.41 -11.31 25.44
CA ASN A 110 -21.37 -12.05 26.28
C ASN A 110 -21.43 -13.55 25.97
N SER A 111 -21.02 -13.98 24.77
CA SER A 111 -20.90 -15.40 24.41
C SER A 111 -19.70 -16.12 25.07
N GLY A 112 -18.93 -15.41 25.91
CA GLY A 112 -17.74 -15.94 26.57
C GLY A 112 -16.45 -15.83 25.75
N MET A 113 -16.48 -15.12 24.61
CA MET A 113 -15.26 -14.85 23.84
C MET A 113 -14.43 -13.76 24.53
N SER A 114 -13.17 -14.04 24.83
CA SER A 114 -12.23 -13.04 25.36
C SER A 114 -11.98 -11.91 24.37
N PHE A 115 -11.81 -10.68 24.85
CA PHE A 115 -11.45 -9.52 24.03
C PHE A 115 -10.18 -9.74 23.19
N HIS A 116 -9.12 -10.33 23.77
CA HIS A 116 -7.89 -10.64 23.04
C HIS A 116 -8.09 -11.57 21.83
N ARG A 117 -9.03 -12.52 21.93
CA ARG A 117 -9.39 -13.40 20.81
C ARG A 117 -10.08 -12.61 19.68
N MET A 118 -10.93 -11.66 20.03
CA MET A 118 -11.59 -10.78 19.07
C MET A 118 -10.59 -9.86 18.35
N MET A 119 -9.47 -9.48 18.99
CA MET A 119 -8.40 -8.70 18.34
C MET A 119 -7.58 -9.50 17.32
N TRP A 120 -7.52 -10.83 17.46
CA TRP A 120 -6.75 -11.70 16.58
C TRP A 120 -7.05 -11.54 15.07
N PRO A 121 -8.32 -11.53 14.60
CA PRO A 121 -8.65 -11.28 13.19
C PRO A 121 -8.21 -9.89 12.68
N TYR A 122 -8.20 -8.86 13.52
CA TYR A 122 -7.67 -7.54 13.15
C TYR A 122 -6.16 -7.63 12.90
N PHE A 123 -5.43 -8.26 13.83
CA PHE A 123 -3.99 -8.44 13.69
C PHE A 123 -3.63 -9.25 12.44
N LEU A 124 -4.31 -10.36 12.20
CA LEU A 124 -4.09 -11.19 11.01
C LEU A 124 -4.35 -10.42 9.71
N SER A 125 -5.42 -9.62 9.67
CA SER A 125 -5.73 -8.82 8.48
C SER A 125 -4.69 -7.72 8.25
N SER A 126 -4.28 -7.00 9.29
CA SER A 126 -3.23 -5.99 9.20
C SER A 126 -1.89 -6.60 8.78
N PHE A 127 -1.58 -7.83 9.23
CA PHE A 127 -0.39 -8.55 8.79
C PHE A 127 -0.42 -8.89 7.31
N VAL A 128 -1.58 -9.33 6.78
CA VAL A 128 -1.76 -9.55 5.34
C VAL A 128 -1.56 -8.25 4.55
N ILE A 129 -2.16 -7.14 5.00
CA ILE A 129 -1.99 -5.83 4.36
C ILE A 129 -0.51 -5.41 4.38
N ALA A 130 0.17 -5.56 5.53
CA ALA A 130 1.59 -5.25 5.66
C ALA A 130 2.45 -6.10 4.73
N GLY A 131 2.15 -7.40 4.58
CA GLY A 131 2.83 -8.29 3.64
C GLY A 131 2.65 -7.86 2.18
N VAL A 132 1.43 -7.46 1.79
CA VAL A 132 1.15 -6.94 0.45
C VAL A 132 1.89 -5.63 0.21
N ILE A 133 1.82 -4.68 1.15
CA ILE A 133 2.55 -3.40 1.06
C ILE A 133 4.06 -3.65 0.96
N PHE A 134 4.61 -4.55 1.78
CA PHE A 134 6.02 -4.89 1.75
C PHE A 134 6.42 -5.45 0.37
N TYR A 135 5.62 -6.34 -0.20
CA TYR A 135 5.86 -6.87 -1.53
C TYR A 135 5.80 -5.78 -2.61
N LEU A 136 4.77 -4.93 -2.59
CA LEU A 136 4.62 -3.82 -3.53
C LEU A 136 5.80 -2.86 -3.44
N ALA A 137 6.18 -2.44 -2.23
CA ALA A 137 7.23 -1.47 -1.99
C ALA A 137 8.62 -1.94 -2.42
N ASN A 138 8.95 -3.23 -2.24
CA ASN A 138 10.28 -3.74 -2.53
C ASN A 138 10.44 -4.23 -3.97
N PHE A 139 9.39 -4.79 -4.59
CA PHE A 139 9.50 -5.47 -5.87
C PHE A 139 8.76 -4.78 -7.01
N VAL A 140 7.57 -4.21 -6.73
CA VAL A 140 6.70 -3.66 -7.79
C VAL A 140 7.00 -2.19 -8.02
N ILE A 141 6.95 -1.37 -6.96
CA ILE A 141 7.10 0.09 -7.05
C ILE A 141 8.41 0.53 -7.71
N PRO A 142 9.58 -0.07 -7.42
CA PRO A 142 10.83 0.34 -8.08
C PRO A 142 10.78 0.17 -9.60
N HIS A 143 10.21 -0.94 -10.08
CA HIS A 143 10.08 -1.20 -11.52
C HIS A 143 8.99 -0.31 -12.14
N SER A 144 7.84 -0.21 -11.49
CA SER A 144 6.72 0.62 -11.94
C SER A 144 7.09 2.10 -12.06
N ASN A 145 7.90 2.62 -11.13
CA ASN A 145 8.36 3.99 -11.18
C ASN A 145 9.28 4.27 -12.38
N LEU A 146 10.14 3.33 -12.77
CA LEU A 146 10.99 3.50 -13.95
C LEU A 146 10.14 3.62 -15.23
N VAL A 147 9.18 2.72 -15.41
CA VAL A 147 8.26 2.75 -16.56
C VAL A 147 7.43 4.04 -16.59
N ARG A 148 6.92 4.45 -15.43
CA ARG A 148 6.15 5.70 -15.30
C ARG A 148 7.01 6.93 -15.60
N LEU A 149 8.24 6.98 -15.11
CA LEU A 149 9.17 8.09 -15.37
C LEU A 149 9.55 8.16 -16.84
N ASP A 150 9.82 7.03 -17.49
CA ASP A 150 10.10 6.98 -18.93
C ASP A 150 8.88 7.46 -19.75
N PHE A 151 7.66 7.17 -19.30
CA PHE A 151 6.44 7.69 -19.91
C PHE A 151 6.31 9.22 -19.71
N GLU A 152 6.51 9.71 -18.48
CA GLU A 152 6.47 11.14 -18.18
C GLU A 152 7.54 11.91 -18.99
N ASP A 153 8.76 11.36 -19.11
CA ASP A 153 9.86 11.92 -19.90
C ASP A 153 9.55 12.02 -21.40
N LYS A 154 8.60 11.22 -21.91
CA LYS A 154 8.25 11.19 -23.34
C LYS A 154 7.06 12.07 -23.68
N TYR A 155 6.06 12.14 -22.80
CA TYR A 155 4.74 12.71 -23.13
C TYR A 155 4.28 13.85 -22.21
N TYR A 156 4.96 14.12 -21.10
CA TYR A 156 4.57 15.15 -20.14
C TYR A 156 5.68 16.17 -19.89
N ARG A 157 6.93 15.71 -19.78
CA ARG A 157 8.13 16.53 -19.65
C ARG A 157 9.20 16.00 -20.61
N PRO A 158 9.04 16.25 -21.94
CA PRO A 158 10.08 15.90 -22.90
C PRO A 158 11.44 16.40 -22.40
N ARG A 159 12.46 15.53 -22.40
CA ARG A 159 13.88 15.85 -22.10
C ARG A 159 14.49 16.99 -22.93
N GLY A 160 13.70 17.81 -23.61
CA GLY A 160 14.10 19.10 -24.19
C GLY A 160 14.67 20.07 -23.14
N ARG A 161 14.43 19.85 -21.85
CA ARG A 161 15.34 20.32 -20.80
C ARG A 161 16.32 19.19 -20.47
N ARG A 162 17.35 19.06 -21.32
CA ARG A 162 18.67 18.71 -20.80
C ARG A 162 18.93 19.76 -19.74
N VAL A 163 18.57 19.46 -18.50
CA VAL A 163 19.20 20.15 -17.39
C VAL A 163 20.63 19.70 -17.55
N ASN A 164 21.47 20.52 -18.21
CA ASN A 164 22.90 20.33 -18.11
C ASN A 164 23.12 20.22 -16.61
N ILE A 165 23.46 19.03 -16.13
CA ILE A 165 23.72 18.84 -14.72
C ILE A 165 25.11 19.43 -14.54
N GLU A 166 25.14 20.75 -14.44
CA GLU A 166 26.33 21.55 -14.28
C GLU A 166 26.66 21.55 -12.79
N ASN A 167 27.95 21.44 -12.47
CA ASN A 167 28.44 21.49 -11.10
C ASN A 167 27.91 20.36 -10.19
N VAL A 168 28.04 19.10 -10.64
CA VAL A 168 27.77 17.97 -9.74
C VAL A 168 28.94 17.79 -8.79
N HIS A 169 28.69 18.00 -7.50
CA HIS A 169 29.63 17.69 -6.43
C HIS A 169 29.21 16.40 -5.73
N ARG A 170 30.07 15.38 -5.73
CA ARG A 170 29.81 14.11 -5.02
C ARG A 170 31.00 13.73 -4.16
N GLN A 171 30.74 13.41 -2.89
CA GLN A 171 31.73 12.81 -2.02
C GLN A 171 31.77 11.30 -2.28
N VAL A 172 32.91 10.79 -2.76
CA VAL A 172 33.07 9.36 -3.09
C VAL A 172 33.69 8.60 -1.91
N ASN A 173 34.57 9.26 -1.15
CA ASN A 173 35.19 8.72 0.06
C ASN A 173 35.36 9.82 1.11
N ARG A 174 35.71 9.43 2.34
CA ARG A 174 36.01 10.40 3.41
C ARG A 174 37.13 11.34 2.91
N ASN A 175 36.82 12.64 2.85
CA ASN A 175 37.66 13.72 2.31
C ASN A 175 38.00 13.66 0.80
N VAL A 176 37.33 12.84 -0.02
CA VAL A 176 37.50 12.85 -1.49
C VAL A 176 36.24 13.35 -2.16
N TYR A 177 36.34 14.52 -2.78
CA TYR A 177 35.27 15.16 -3.54
C TYR A 177 35.55 15.06 -5.03
N VAL A 178 34.55 14.63 -5.80
CA VAL A 178 34.57 14.64 -7.25
C VAL A 178 33.66 15.76 -7.73
N TYR A 179 34.17 16.57 -8.65
CA TYR A 179 33.46 17.64 -9.33
C TYR A 179 33.32 17.27 -10.81
N ILE A 180 32.11 17.37 -11.32
CA ILE A 180 31.82 17.19 -12.74
C ILE A 180 31.19 18.50 -13.24
N GLU A 181 31.93 19.19 -14.12
CA GLU A 181 31.54 20.50 -14.65
C GLU A 181 30.32 20.40 -15.56
N SER A 182 30.30 19.41 -16.45
CA SER A 182 29.12 19.05 -17.22
C SER A 182 29.07 17.56 -17.47
N PHE A 183 27.88 16.99 -17.38
CA PHE A 183 27.62 15.61 -17.73
C PHE A 183 26.49 15.57 -18.77
N SER A 184 26.82 15.10 -19.97
CA SER A 184 25.84 14.78 -21.02
C SER A 184 25.69 13.26 -21.08
N PRO A 185 24.66 12.68 -20.44
CA PRO A 185 24.38 11.25 -20.54
C PRO A 185 23.95 10.83 -21.95
#